data_AF-A0A396F148-F1
#
_entry.id   AF-A0A396F148-F1
#
_cell.length_a   1.000
_cell.length_b   1.000
_cell.length_c   1.000
_cell.angle_alpha   90.00
_cell.angle_beta   90.00
_cell.angle_gamma   90.00
#
_symmetry.space_group_name_H-M   'P 1'
#
loop_
_entity.id
_entity.type
_entity.pdbx_description
1 polymer ?
#
loop_
_entity_poly.entity_id
_entity_poly.type
_entity_poly.pdbx_seq_one_letter_code
_entity_poly.pdbx_strand_id
1 'polypeptide(L)'
;MEPTIKDKYIILGFIGVAICLISFFITLIVSASFNQDNFVRLIVFVCSNILGWLLYLSFQTVIFDSYEIWKLKSGKKKASAGIIKAQEEQPQDANEPAAPTPMPTGGEATPDIKPVEIAIAPELHEKNRASYEDRQKQEEAERIRMVMEYIHFVMPRIADKETVNHICAEVNKWMCLHSYKPKPITGRLTREITNIPLRHFVWNISERFMYKKYYNGDNRANFIKTLFPREFADTDIATIKNFKVDPSKTLIPIDEPENGSLDFHYPEDYAREVNS
;
A
#
# COMPACT_ATOMS: atom_id res chain seq x y z
N MET A 1 -28.44 -20.57 -10.80
CA MET A 1 -28.59 -21.65 -9.81
C MET A 1 -27.79 -21.24 -8.59
N GLU A 2 -28.43 -20.98 -7.47
CA GLU A 2 -27.72 -20.79 -6.20
C GLU A 2 -27.06 -22.13 -5.82
N PRO A 3 -25.78 -22.15 -5.42
CA PRO A 3 -25.13 -23.38 -5.00
C PRO A 3 -25.88 -23.97 -3.80
N THR A 4 -26.25 -25.25 -3.90
CA THR A 4 -26.98 -25.91 -2.80
C THR A 4 -26.08 -25.98 -1.58
N ILE A 5 -26.66 -25.96 -0.38
CA ILE A 5 -25.92 -26.00 0.89
C ILE A 5 -24.90 -27.16 0.91
N LYS A 6 -25.23 -28.29 0.28
CA LYS A 6 -24.37 -29.46 0.13
C LYS A 6 -23.09 -29.15 -0.67
N ASP A 7 -23.18 -28.38 -1.74
CA ASP A 7 -22.04 -28.03 -2.60
C ASP A 7 -21.01 -27.19 -1.84
N LYS A 8 -21.46 -26.29 -0.96
CA LYS A 8 -20.57 -25.46 -0.13
C LYS A 8 -19.75 -26.30 0.86
N TYR A 9 -20.36 -27.30 1.48
CA TYR A 9 -19.66 -28.20 2.39
C TYR A 9 -18.69 -29.13 1.67
N ILE A 10 -19.02 -29.58 0.46
CA ILE A 10 -18.12 -30.39 -0.37
C ILE A 10 -16.88 -29.59 -0.77
N ILE A 11 -17.06 -28.35 -1.23
CA ILE A 11 -15.95 -27.46 -1.59
C ILE A 11 -15.07 -27.13 -0.38
N LEU A 12 -15.68 -26.78 0.76
CA LEU A 12 -14.95 -26.52 2.01
C LEU A 12 -14.18 -27.74 2.50
N GLY A 13 -14.76 -28.94 2.36
CA GLY A 13 -14.11 -30.20 2.69
C GLY A 13 -12.87 -30.46 1.82
N PHE A 14 -12.98 -30.26 0.50
CA PHE A 14 -11.85 -30.42 -0.42
C PHE A 14 -10.70 -29.45 -0.11
N ILE A 15 -11.04 -28.19 0.20
CA ILE A 15 -10.07 -27.17 0.59
C ILE A 15 -9.38 -27.53 1.91
N GLY A 16 -10.15 -28.00 2.90
CA GLY A 16 -9.61 -28.48 4.17
C GLY A 16 -8.63 -29.65 3.98
N VAL A 17 -8.96 -30.62 3.11
CA VAL A 17 -8.06 -31.72 2.77
C VAL A 17 -6.78 -31.22 2.10
N ALA A 18 -6.88 -30.28 1.17
CA ALA A 18 -5.71 -29.69 0.51
C ALA A 18 -4.77 -28.98 1.52
N ILE A 19 -5.33 -28.18 2.43
CA ILE A 19 -4.56 -27.51 3.50
C ILE A 19 -3.88 -28.54 4.40
N CYS A 20 -4.58 -29.60 4.80
CA CYS A 20 -4.01 -30.69 5.59
C CYS A 20 -2.85 -31.39 4.88
N LEU A 21 -2.97 -31.68 3.58
CA LEU A 21 -1.92 -32.30 2.79
C LEU A 21 -0.68 -31.41 2.69
N ILE A 22 -0.85 -30.12 2.40
CA ILE A 22 0.26 -29.16 2.35
C ILE A 22 0.94 -29.06 3.71
N SER A 23 0.16 -28.97 4.79
CA SER A 23 0.69 -28.92 6.16
C SER A 23 1.49 -30.17 6.52
N PHE A 24 1.04 -31.35 6.05
CA PHE A 24 1.75 -32.60 6.22
C PHE A 24 3.11 -32.61 5.50
N PHE A 25 3.17 -32.16 4.24
CA PHE A 25 4.43 -32.07 3.49
C PHE A 25 5.42 -31.09 4.14
N ILE A 26 4.96 -29.92 4.59
CA ILE A 26 5.80 -28.96 5.32
C ILE A 26 6.35 -29.60 6.60
N THR A 27 5.50 -30.34 7.31
CA THR A 27 5.92 -31.06 8.53
C THR A 27 7.04 -32.05 8.24
N LEU A 28 6.94 -32.84 7.17
CA LEU A 28 7.97 -33.80 6.78
C LEU A 28 9.30 -33.12 6.43
N ILE A 29 9.25 -31.97 5.74
CA ILE A 29 10.45 -31.21 5.37
C ILE A 29 11.14 -30.65 6.62
N VAL A 30 10.39 -30.00 7.51
CA VAL A 30 10.96 -29.38 8.71
C VAL A 30 11.45 -30.47 9.68
N SER A 31 10.69 -31.54 9.89
CA SER A 31 11.09 -32.59 10.82
C SER A 31 12.34 -33.35 10.38
N ALA A 32 12.67 -33.36 9.08
CA ALA A 32 13.93 -33.92 8.60
C ALA A 32 15.15 -33.19 9.20
N SER A 33 15.06 -31.88 9.45
CA SER A 33 16.13 -31.11 10.09
C SER A 33 16.24 -31.33 11.60
N PHE A 34 15.23 -31.93 12.23
CA PHE A 34 15.17 -32.19 13.67
C PHE A 34 15.18 -33.69 13.99
N ASN A 35 15.86 -34.49 13.18
CA ASN A 35 16.00 -35.94 13.37
C ASN A 35 14.64 -36.67 13.54
N GLN A 36 13.60 -36.20 12.84
CA GLN A 36 12.24 -36.75 12.90
C GLN A 36 11.58 -36.71 14.28
N ASP A 37 11.92 -35.72 15.10
CA ASP A 37 11.31 -35.51 16.41
C ASP A 37 9.77 -35.38 16.33
N ASN A 38 9.06 -36.19 17.12
CA ASN A 38 7.59 -36.27 17.09
C ASN A 38 6.91 -35.03 17.69
N PHE A 39 7.54 -34.36 18.65
CA PHE A 39 7.03 -33.13 19.24
C PHE A 39 7.14 -31.98 18.24
N VAL A 40 8.27 -31.86 17.56
CA VAL A 40 8.47 -30.89 16.46
C VAL A 40 7.48 -31.15 15.33
N ARG A 41 7.28 -32.42 14.94
CA ARG A 41 6.28 -32.79 13.92
C ARG A 41 4.87 -32.33 14.29
N LEU A 42 4.45 -32.58 15.53
CA LEU A 42 3.12 -32.20 16.00
C LEU A 42 2.95 -30.67 15.97
N ILE A 43 3.92 -29.93 16.51
CA ILE A 43 3.86 -28.46 16.56
C ILE A 43 3.84 -27.87 15.15
N VAL A 44 4.77 -28.30 14.29
CA VAL A 44 4.86 -27.78 12.92
C VAL A 44 3.59 -28.09 12.14
N PHE A 45 3.00 -29.28 12.31
CA PHE A 45 1.74 -29.64 11.67
C PHE A 45 0.59 -28.74 12.11
N VAL A 46 0.42 -28.55 13.42
CA VAL A 46 -0.64 -27.70 13.98
C VAL A 46 -0.47 -26.25 13.55
N CYS A 47 0.75 -25.70 13.64
CA CYS A 47 1.05 -24.33 13.22
C CYS A 47 0.82 -24.13 11.72
N SER A 48 1.25 -25.07 10.88
CA SER A 48 1.06 -24.99 9.43
C SER A 48 -0.42 -25.08 9.05
N ASN A 49 -1.18 -25.93 9.75
CA ASN A 49 -2.61 -26.09 9.50
C ASN A 49 -3.39 -24.82 9.87
N ILE A 50 -3.13 -24.25 11.05
CA ILE A 50 -3.72 -22.97 11.49
C ILE A 50 -3.37 -21.87 10.49
N LEU A 51 -2.10 -21.78 10.09
CA LEU A 51 -1.66 -20.78 9.12
C LEU A 51 -2.35 -20.94 7.76
N GLY A 52 -2.51 -22.19 7.28
CA GLY A 52 -3.22 -22.48 6.04
C GLY A 52 -4.69 -22.02 6.07
N TRP A 53 -5.38 -22.25 7.19
CA TRP A 53 -6.75 -21.74 7.38
C TRP A 53 -6.82 -20.21 7.43
N LEU A 54 -5.89 -19.57 8.14
CA LEU A 54 -5.81 -18.10 8.21
C LEU A 54 -5.57 -17.47 6.83
N LEU A 55 -4.67 -18.07 6.03
CA LEU A 55 -4.42 -17.64 4.66
C LEU A 55 -5.66 -17.84 3.79
N TYR A 56 -6.33 -18.99 3.88
CA TYR A 56 -7.55 -19.25 3.13
C TYR A 56 -8.65 -18.23 3.44
N LEU A 57 -8.91 -17.94 4.72
CA LEU A 57 -9.88 -16.92 5.13
C LEU A 57 -9.49 -15.53 4.63
N SER A 58 -8.21 -15.17 4.69
CA SER A 58 -7.69 -13.89 4.17
C SER A 58 -7.87 -13.77 2.65
N PHE A 59 -7.69 -14.85 1.89
CA PHE A 59 -7.95 -14.84 0.45
C PHE A 59 -9.44 -14.74 0.13
N GLN A 60 -10.31 -15.40 0.91
CA GLN A 60 -11.76 -15.31 0.74
C GLN A 60 -12.27 -13.87 0.91
N THR A 61 -11.80 -13.14 1.92
CA THR A 61 -12.19 -11.74 2.14
C THR A 61 -11.76 -10.84 0.98
N VAL A 62 -10.52 -10.99 0.51
CA VAL A 62 -10.01 -10.21 -0.63
C VAL A 62 -10.77 -10.48 -1.92
N ILE A 63 -11.11 -11.74 -2.21
CA ILE A 63 -11.89 -12.10 -3.41
C ILE A 63 -13.32 -11.56 -3.30
N PHE A 64 -13.95 -11.64 -2.13
CA PHE A 64 -15.29 -11.12 -1.90
C PHE A 64 -15.35 -9.60 -2.03
N ASP A 65 -14.40 -8.88 -1.42
CA ASP A 65 -14.30 -7.42 -1.51
C ASP A 65 -14.05 -6.98 -2.97
N SER A 66 -13.17 -7.68 -3.67
CA SER A 66 -12.90 -7.42 -5.10
C SER A 66 -14.14 -7.65 -5.97
N TYR A 67 -14.93 -8.68 -5.66
CA TYR A 67 -16.17 -9.00 -6.37
C TYR A 67 -17.28 -7.97 -6.12
N GLU A 68 -17.47 -7.52 -4.88
CA GLU A 68 -18.44 -6.47 -4.54
C GLU A 68 -18.06 -5.12 -5.20
N ILE A 69 -16.78 -4.76 -5.23
CA ILE A 69 -16.29 -3.59 -5.98
C ILE A 69 -16.60 -3.71 -7.47
N TRP A 70 -16.40 -4.89 -8.08
CA TRP A 70 -16.72 -5.14 -9.48
C TRP A 70 -18.24 -5.08 -9.76
N LYS A 71 -19.05 -5.63 -8.86
CA LYS A 71 -20.52 -5.61 -8.93
C LYS A 71 -21.09 -4.19 -8.79
N LEU A 72 -20.57 -3.37 -7.88
CA LEU A 72 -20.94 -1.95 -7.76
C LEU A 72 -20.60 -1.17 -9.04
N LYS A 73 -19.45 -1.46 -9.66
CA LYS A 73 -19.02 -0.81 -10.91
C LYS A 73 -19.88 -1.22 -12.11
N SER A 74 -20.37 -2.47 -12.16
CA SER A 74 -21.29 -2.94 -13.20
C SER A 74 -22.74 -2.49 -12.99
N GLY A 75 -23.19 -2.32 -11.73
CA GLY A 75 -24.48 -1.72 -11.39
C GLY A 75 -24.59 -0.25 -11.83
N LYS A 76 -23.52 0.55 -11.64
CA LYS A 76 -23.45 1.95 -12.10
C LYS A 76 -23.56 2.10 -13.62
N LYS A 77 -23.01 1.14 -14.38
CA LYS A 77 -23.15 1.10 -15.85
C LYS A 77 -24.60 0.84 -16.30
N LYS A 78 -25.39 0.05 -15.55
CA LYS A 78 -26.81 -0.20 -15.84
C LYS A 78 -27.69 1.03 -15.57
N ALA A 79 -27.41 1.79 -14.52
CA ALA A 79 -28.15 3.02 -14.19
C ALA A 79 -27.93 4.14 -15.22
N SER A 80 -26.71 4.30 -15.73
CA SER A 80 -26.39 5.31 -16.76
C SER A 80 -27.01 5.01 -18.12
N ALA A 81 -27.24 3.74 -18.46
CA ALA A 81 -27.88 3.35 -19.73
C ALA A 81 -29.41 3.56 -19.70
N GLY A 82 -30.04 3.50 -18.52
CA GLY A 82 -31.47 3.77 -18.35
C GLY A 82 -31.84 5.25 -18.46
N ILE A 83 -30.95 6.15 -18.02
CA ILE A 83 -31.19 7.60 -18.07
C ILE A 83 -31.11 8.14 -19.51
N ILE A 84 -30.25 7.57 -20.36
CA ILE A 84 -30.11 8.00 -21.77
C ILE A 84 -31.32 7.56 -22.61
N LYS A 85 -31.97 6.43 -22.29
CA LYS A 85 -33.18 5.97 -23.00
C LYS A 85 -34.47 6.68 -22.60
N ALA A 86 -34.52 7.36 -21.45
CA ALA A 86 -35.74 8.00 -20.95
C ALA A 86 -35.97 9.43 -21.48
N GLN A 87 -35.03 9.98 -22.25
CA GLN A 87 -35.09 11.37 -22.73
C GLN A 87 -35.56 11.49 -24.19
N GLU A 88 -35.95 10.39 -24.86
CA GLU A 88 -36.23 10.37 -26.30
C GLU A 88 -37.70 10.07 -26.72
N GLU A 89 -38.66 10.02 -25.80
CA GLU A 89 -40.11 9.97 -26.12
C GLU A 89 -40.83 10.99 -25.22
N GLN A 90 -41.68 11.94 -25.62
CA GLN A 90 -42.58 12.23 -26.76
C GLN A 90 -43.01 13.74 -26.60
N PRO A 91 -44.03 14.40 -27.25
CA PRO A 91 -45.17 13.89 -28.08
C PRO A 91 -45.57 14.74 -29.32
N GLN A 92 -46.37 14.17 -30.23
CA GLN A 92 -47.59 14.81 -30.79
C GLN A 92 -48.45 13.85 -31.65
N ASP A 93 -49.57 13.46 -31.04
CA ASP A 93 -50.96 13.21 -31.50
C ASP A 93 -51.36 13.19 -33.00
N ALA A 94 -52.13 12.16 -33.41
CA ALA A 94 -53.56 12.22 -33.80
C ALA A 94 -54.05 11.07 -34.73
N ASN A 95 -55.19 10.47 -34.33
CA ASN A 95 -56.24 9.74 -35.10
C ASN A 95 -56.20 8.19 -35.27
N GLU A 96 -57.23 7.57 -34.67
CA GLU A 96 -57.83 6.22 -34.83
C GLU A 96 -58.79 6.16 -36.07
N PRO A 97 -59.50 5.04 -36.43
CA PRO A 97 -59.53 3.65 -35.91
C PRO A 97 -59.66 2.49 -36.96
N ALA A 98 -59.38 1.23 -36.55
CA ALA A 98 -60.18 -0.01 -36.81
C ALA A 98 -59.42 -1.34 -36.48
N ALA A 99 -60.10 -2.28 -35.81
CA ALA A 99 -59.69 -3.67 -35.46
C ALA A 99 -60.10 -4.71 -36.55
N PRO A 100 -59.80 -6.06 -36.54
CA PRO A 100 -59.27 -6.95 -35.47
C PRO A 100 -58.18 -8.02 -35.85
N THR A 101 -57.63 -8.70 -34.81
CA THR A 101 -56.79 -9.95 -34.59
C THR A 101 -56.52 -10.99 -35.73
N PRO A 102 -55.59 -12.01 -35.62
CA PRO A 102 -54.60 -12.42 -34.59
C PRO A 102 -53.18 -12.85 -35.12
N MET A 103 -52.29 -13.29 -34.20
CA MET A 103 -50.86 -13.66 -34.37
C MET A 103 -50.50 -14.67 -35.50
N PRO A 104 -49.21 -14.71 -35.91
CA PRO A 104 -48.44 -15.93 -35.59
C PRO A 104 -47.01 -15.69 -35.08
N THR A 105 -46.69 -16.52 -34.09
CA THR A 105 -45.39 -17.08 -33.66
C THR A 105 -44.22 -16.93 -34.64
N GLY A 106 -43.07 -16.46 -34.15
CA GLY A 106 -41.79 -16.72 -34.81
C GLY A 106 -40.59 -15.97 -34.23
N GLY A 107 -39.76 -16.69 -33.46
CA GLY A 107 -38.32 -16.43 -33.35
C GLY A 107 -37.87 -15.49 -32.25
N GLU A 108 -37.40 -16.06 -31.12
CA GLU A 108 -36.44 -15.39 -30.24
C GLU A 108 -35.19 -15.02 -31.04
N ALA A 109 -35.00 -13.73 -31.33
CA ALA A 109 -33.75 -13.20 -31.80
C ALA A 109 -32.83 -12.97 -30.59
N THR A 110 -31.78 -13.79 -30.49
CA THR A 110 -30.62 -13.51 -29.64
C THR A 110 -30.07 -12.11 -29.94
N PRO A 111 -29.87 -11.24 -28.94
CA PRO A 111 -29.19 -9.98 -29.19
C PRO A 111 -27.73 -10.28 -29.53
N ASP A 112 -27.34 -9.98 -30.77
CA ASP A 112 -25.96 -10.00 -31.24
C ASP A 112 -25.17 -8.93 -30.48
N ILE A 113 -24.61 -9.30 -29.32
CA ILE A 113 -23.70 -8.44 -28.57
C ILE A 113 -22.36 -8.46 -29.30
N LYS A 114 -22.23 -7.59 -30.30
CA LYS A 114 -20.92 -7.29 -30.88
C LYS A 114 -20.04 -6.67 -29.79
N PRO A 115 -18.80 -7.15 -29.59
CA PRO A 115 -17.87 -6.54 -28.65
C PRO A 115 -17.76 -5.05 -28.94
N VAL A 116 -17.98 -4.21 -27.93
CA VAL A 116 -17.69 -2.78 -28.04
C VAL A 116 -16.19 -2.66 -28.32
N GLU A 117 -15.86 -2.29 -29.55
CA GLU A 117 -14.49 -1.99 -29.96
C GLU A 117 -14.09 -0.68 -29.27
N ILE A 118 -13.48 -0.79 -28.09
CA ILE A 118 -12.88 0.34 -27.39
C ILE A 118 -11.56 0.63 -28.09
N ALA A 119 -11.61 1.25 -29.26
CA ALA A 119 -10.43 1.79 -29.92
C ALA A 119 -9.89 2.93 -29.04
N ILE A 120 -8.85 2.65 -28.25
CA ILE A 120 -8.17 3.66 -27.44
C ILE A 120 -7.46 4.59 -28.43
N ALA A 121 -7.94 5.84 -28.55
CA ALA A 121 -7.28 6.86 -29.35
C ALA A 121 -5.81 7.02 -28.88
N PRO A 122 -4.80 6.72 -29.72
CA PRO A 122 -3.39 6.69 -29.30
C PRO A 122 -2.93 8.00 -28.66
N GLU A 123 -3.34 9.14 -29.24
CA GLU A 123 -3.01 10.48 -28.72
C GLU A 123 -3.58 10.73 -27.31
N LEU A 124 -4.80 10.29 -27.04
CA LEU A 124 -5.42 10.46 -25.72
C LEU A 124 -4.74 9.57 -24.67
N HIS A 125 -4.36 8.35 -25.04
CA HIS A 125 -3.61 7.46 -24.15
C HIS A 125 -2.22 7.99 -23.84
N GLU A 126 -1.52 8.54 -24.83
CA GLU A 126 -0.21 9.16 -24.64
C GLU A 126 -0.30 10.42 -23.76
N LYS A 127 -1.28 11.29 -24.00
CA LYS A 127 -1.55 12.46 -23.15
C LYS A 127 -1.85 12.08 -21.71
N ASN A 128 -2.69 11.05 -21.51
CA ASN A 128 -3.01 10.57 -20.17
C ASN A 128 -1.75 10.00 -19.48
N ARG A 129 -0.94 9.22 -20.20
CA ARG A 129 0.34 8.69 -19.68
C ARG A 129 1.27 9.82 -19.24
N ALA A 130 1.51 10.81 -20.10
CA ALA A 130 2.35 11.96 -19.77
C ALA A 130 1.84 12.72 -18.53
N SER A 131 0.52 12.95 -18.46
CA SER A 131 -0.10 13.61 -17.29
C SER A 131 0.09 12.82 -15.99
N TYR A 132 0.03 11.48 -16.02
CA TYR A 132 0.32 10.65 -14.86
C TYR A 132 1.78 10.75 -14.44
N GLU A 133 2.72 10.70 -15.41
CA GLU A 133 4.16 10.84 -15.15
C GLU A 133 4.50 12.21 -14.55
N ASP A 134 3.92 13.29 -15.08
CA ASP A 134 4.15 14.65 -14.58
C ASP A 134 3.62 14.82 -13.15
N ARG A 135 2.41 14.31 -12.86
CA ARG A 135 1.86 14.34 -11.51
C ARG A 135 2.69 13.53 -10.52
N GLN A 136 3.25 12.40 -10.95
CA GLN A 136 4.17 11.63 -10.09
C GLN A 136 5.47 12.38 -9.80
N LYS A 137 6.08 13.01 -10.81
CA LYS A 137 7.28 13.83 -10.62
C LYS A 137 7.01 15.01 -9.68
N GLN A 138 5.85 15.65 -9.81
CA GLN A 138 5.44 16.75 -8.92
C GLN A 138 5.32 16.27 -7.47
N GLU A 139 4.63 15.14 -7.24
CA GLU A 139 4.49 14.56 -5.91
C GLU A 139 5.85 14.13 -5.32
N GLU A 140 6.73 13.53 -6.14
CA GLU A 140 8.09 13.16 -5.74
C GLU A 140 8.90 14.40 -5.32
N ALA A 141 8.88 15.45 -6.14
CA ALA A 141 9.58 16.70 -5.85
C ALA A 141 9.05 17.39 -4.59
N GLU A 142 7.73 17.37 -4.38
CA GLU A 142 7.09 17.92 -3.17
C GLU A 142 7.49 17.15 -1.91
N ARG A 143 7.47 15.81 -1.96
CA ARG A 143 7.93 14.95 -0.86
C ARG A 143 9.40 15.18 -0.53
N ILE A 144 10.26 15.25 -1.54
CA ILE A 144 11.68 15.58 -1.36
C ILE A 144 11.81 16.94 -0.68
N ARG A 145 11.13 17.97 -1.19
CA ARG A 145 11.17 19.32 -0.61
C ARG A 145 10.79 19.32 0.87
N MET A 146 9.64 18.72 1.23
CA MET A 146 9.17 18.66 2.62
C MET A 146 10.16 17.94 3.53
N VAL A 147 10.72 16.81 3.08
CA VAL A 147 11.73 16.06 3.85
C VAL A 147 13.00 16.88 4.04
N MET A 148 13.50 17.56 2.99
CA MET A 148 14.69 18.40 3.10
C MET A 148 14.45 19.57 4.05
N GLU A 149 13.29 20.21 3.99
CA GLU A 149 12.92 21.28 4.91
C GLU A 149 12.87 20.78 6.36
N TYR A 150 12.24 19.63 6.61
CA TYR A 150 12.23 19.01 7.93
C TYR A 150 13.64 18.70 8.43
N ILE A 151 14.53 18.18 7.59
CA ILE A 151 15.94 17.92 7.96
C ILE A 151 16.64 19.22 8.36
N HIS A 152 16.50 20.29 7.56
CA HIS A 152 17.07 21.61 7.88
C HIS A 152 16.46 22.22 9.14
N PHE A 153 15.24 21.85 9.53
CA PHE A 153 14.65 22.28 10.78
C PHE A 153 15.18 21.52 12.01
N VAL A 154 15.24 20.18 11.95
CA VAL A 154 15.54 19.36 13.14
C VAL A 154 17.03 19.13 13.35
N MET A 155 17.80 18.90 12.28
CA MET A 155 19.19 18.44 12.40
C MET A 155 20.18 19.51 12.90
N PRO A 156 20.02 20.82 12.63
CA PRO A 156 20.93 21.84 13.17
C PRO A 156 21.00 21.88 14.71
N ARG A 157 20.01 21.32 15.41
CA ARG A 157 20.02 21.21 16.88
C ARG A 157 21.06 20.22 17.41
N ILE A 158 21.54 19.32 16.55
CA ILE A 158 22.42 18.20 16.91
C ILE A 158 23.61 18.00 15.95
N ALA A 159 23.67 18.75 14.85
CA ALA A 159 24.71 18.63 13.83
C ALA A 159 25.12 20.01 13.29
N ASP A 160 26.37 20.14 12.86
CA ASP A 160 26.85 21.35 12.17
C ASP A 160 26.36 21.42 10.72
N LYS A 161 26.57 22.57 10.07
CA LYS A 161 26.10 22.82 8.69
C LYS A 161 26.64 21.79 7.70
N GLU A 162 27.91 21.40 7.82
CA GLU A 162 28.54 20.44 6.92
C GLU A 162 27.91 19.05 7.05
N THR A 163 27.67 18.62 8.29
CA THR A 163 27.01 17.35 8.61
C THR A 163 25.56 17.36 8.17
N VAL A 164 24.82 18.47 8.38
CA VAL A 164 23.43 18.62 7.90
C VAL A 164 23.36 18.50 6.39
N ASN A 165 24.25 19.18 5.65
CA ASN A 165 24.33 19.08 4.19
C ASN A 165 24.60 17.65 3.73
N HIS A 166 25.50 16.94 4.43
CA HIS A 166 25.76 15.53 4.15
C HIS A 166 24.52 14.67 4.38
N ILE A 167 23.81 14.84 5.51
CA ILE A 167 22.55 14.13 5.80
C ILE A 167 21.52 14.38 4.70
N CYS A 168 21.31 15.64 4.29
CA CYS A 168 20.41 15.99 3.19
C CYS A 168 20.77 15.25 1.90
N ALA A 169 22.06 15.24 1.52
CA ALA A 169 22.53 14.57 0.32
C ALA A 169 22.32 13.05 0.37
N GLU A 170 22.59 12.41 1.51
CA GLU A 170 22.45 10.97 1.69
C GLU A 170 20.98 10.54 1.77
N VAL A 171 20.12 11.32 2.42
CA VAL A 171 18.67 11.08 2.43
C VAL A 171 18.08 11.27 1.04
N ASN A 172 18.48 12.29 0.29
CA ASN A 172 17.96 12.52 -1.07
C ASN A 172 18.20 11.31 -1.97
N LYS A 173 19.43 10.78 -1.96
CA LYS A 173 19.79 9.58 -2.73
C LYS A 173 19.00 8.35 -2.29
N TRP A 174 18.73 8.23 -0.98
CA TRP A 174 17.92 7.14 -0.45
C TRP A 174 16.45 7.25 -0.87
N MET A 175 15.88 8.46 -0.89
CA MET A 175 14.53 8.71 -1.39
C MET A 175 14.38 8.34 -2.86
N CYS A 176 15.38 8.64 -3.69
CA CYS A 176 15.41 8.28 -5.11
C CYS A 176 15.67 6.79 -5.34
N LEU A 177 16.37 6.11 -4.43
CA LEU A 177 16.72 4.70 -4.56
C LEU A 177 16.69 3.99 -3.20
N HIS A 178 15.66 3.20 -2.96
CA HIS A 178 15.47 2.49 -1.69
C HIS A 178 16.61 1.51 -1.34
N SER A 179 17.35 1.02 -2.33
CA SER A 179 18.51 0.12 -2.13
C SER A 179 19.83 0.87 -1.90
N TYR A 180 19.80 2.21 -1.94
CA TYR A 180 20.96 3.05 -1.67
C TYR A 180 21.51 2.81 -0.27
N LYS A 181 22.84 2.80 -0.17
CA LYS A 181 23.56 2.70 1.10
C LYS A 181 24.26 4.03 1.37
N PRO A 182 23.96 4.70 2.49
CA PRO A 182 24.52 6.01 2.75
C PRO A 182 26.00 5.93 3.09
N LYS A 183 26.71 7.02 2.84
CA LYS A 183 28.05 7.24 3.37
C LYS A 183 27.94 7.65 4.84
N PRO A 184 28.76 7.07 5.74
CA PRO A 184 28.71 7.39 7.16
C PRO A 184 29.11 8.84 7.41
N ILE A 185 28.53 9.45 8.44
CA ILE A 185 29.00 10.73 8.99
C ILE A 185 30.37 10.49 9.64
N THR A 186 31.33 11.34 9.31
CA THR A 186 32.71 11.25 9.81
C THR A 186 32.95 12.14 11.03
N GLY A 187 32.26 13.28 11.10
CA GLY A 187 32.30 14.24 12.21
C GLY A 187 31.59 13.73 13.47
N ARG A 188 31.75 14.46 14.59
CA ARG A 188 30.92 14.27 15.78
C ARG A 188 29.68 15.15 15.67
N LEU A 189 28.57 14.65 16.17
CA LEU A 189 27.40 15.47 16.45
C LEU A 189 27.75 16.56 17.46
N THR A 190 27.10 17.72 17.34
CA THR A 190 27.36 18.91 18.18
C THR A 190 26.85 18.73 19.61
N ARG A 191 26.04 17.70 19.86
CA ARG A 191 25.54 17.31 21.17
C ARG A 191 25.67 15.81 21.35
N GLU A 192 25.92 15.39 22.59
CA GLU A 192 25.77 14.00 22.97
C GLU A 192 24.29 13.63 22.96
N ILE A 193 23.93 12.66 22.13
CA ILE A 193 22.56 12.18 22.00
C ILE A 193 22.54 10.66 22.08
N THR A 194 21.45 10.11 22.59
CA THR A 194 21.17 8.69 22.48
C THR A 194 20.72 8.36 21.05
N ASN A 195 20.63 7.07 20.73
CA ASN A 195 20.13 6.62 19.43
C ASN A 195 18.60 6.80 19.25
N ILE A 196 17.83 7.11 20.30
CA ILE A 196 16.36 7.22 20.24
C ILE A 196 15.92 8.38 19.33
N PRO A 197 16.38 9.65 19.52
CA PRO A 197 16.06 10.73 18.59
C PRO A 197 16.38 10.43 17.12
N LEU A 198 17.47 9.70 16.85
CA LEU A 198 17.86 9.33 15.48
C LEU A 198 16.94 8.25 14.88
N ARG A 199 16.42 7.34 15.71
CA ARG A 199 15.37 6.40 15.30
C ARG A 199 14.09 7.14 14.91
N HIS A 200 13.69 8.13 15.70
CA HIS A 200 12.51 8.97 15.43
C HIS A 200 12.70 9.77 14.16
N PHE A 201 13.88 10.37 13.98
CA PHE A 201 14.24 11.10 12.78
C PHE A 201 14.00 10.25 11.51
N VAL A 202 14.58 9.05 11.44
CA VAL A 202 14.41 8.18 10.26
C VAL A 202 12.99 7.69 10.08
N TRP A 203 12.26 7.43 11.17
CA TRP A 203 10.83 7.14 11.09
C TRP A 203 10.05 8.29 10.46
N ASN A 204 10.21 9.50 11.00
CA ASN A 204 9.46 10.69 10.59
C ASN A 204 9.66 10.96 9.09
N ILE A 205 10.90 10.95 8.59
CA ILE A 205 11.15 11.21 7.16
C ILE A 205 10.64 10.09 6.26
N SER A 206 10.84 8.83 6.64
CA SER A 206 10.46 7.69 5.79
C SER A 206 8.95 7.49 5.70
N GLU A 207 8.18 8.00 6.67
CA GLU A 207 6.73 8.08 6.57
C GLU A 207 6.23 9.07 5.50
N ARG A 208 7.10 9.94 4.97
CA ARG A 208 6.79 10.87 3.87
C ARG A 208 7.28 10.40 2.51
N PHE A 209 8.00 9.28 2.45
CA PHE A 209 8.56 8.80 1.19
C PHE A 209 7.48 8.28 0.25
N MET A 210 7.75 8.41 -1.05
CA MET A 210 6.98 7.73 -2.08
C MET A 210 7.19 6.20 -1.94
N TYR A 211 6.20 5.40 -2.33
CA TYR A 211 6.31 3.94 -2.33
C TYR A 211 6.74 3.29 -1.00
N LYS A 212 6.08 3.64 0.11
CA LYS A 212 6.35 3.17 1.49
C LYS A 212 6.73 1.69 1.64
N LYS A 213 6.16 0.81 0.81
CA LYS A 213 6.44 -0.65 0.82
C LYS A 213 7.93 -1.02 0.72
N TYR A 214 8.76 -0.18 0.11
CA TYR A 214 10.20 -0.45 -0.03
C TYR A 214 11.01 -0.04 1.21
N TYR A 215 10.49 0.87 2.03
CA TYR A 215 11.14 1.39 3.22
C TYR A 215 10.64 0.65 4.46
N ASN A 216 10.86 -0.66 4.49
CA ASN A 216 10.50 -1.49 5.64
C ASN A 216 11.45 -1.26 6.83
N GLY A 217 11.16 -1.91 7.96
CA GLY A 217 11.95 -1.70 9.18
C GLY A 217 13.44 -2.04 9.02
N ASP A 218 13.79 -3.09 8.27
CA ASP A 218 15.18 -3.45 8.03
C ASP A 218 15.88 -2.42 7.14
N ASN A 219 15.20 -1.92 6.10
CA ASN A 219 15.74 -0.88 5.23
C ASN A 219 16.05 0.40 6.02
N ARG A 220 15.09 0.88 6.83
CA ARG A 220 15.24 2.06 7.69
C ARG A 220 16.37 1.87 8.72
N ALA A 221 16.42 0.71 9.37
CA ALA A 221 17.40 0.42 10.41
C ALA A 221 18.83 0.31 9.85
N ASN A 222 19.00 -0.32 8.69
CA ASN A 222 20.29 -0.39 8.01
C ASN A 222 20.75 0.99 7.53
N PHE A 223 19.84 1.82 7.02
CA PHE A 223 20.14 3.19 6.60
C PHE A 223 20.68 4.02 7.78
N ILE A 224 19.92 4.13 8.88
CA ILE A 224 20.33 4.95 10.03
C ILE A 224 21.61 4.43 10.68
N LYS A 225 21.75 3.10 10.84
CA LYS A 225 22.95 2.50 11.43
C LYS A 225 24.20 2.78 10.60
N THR A 226 24.07 2.77 9.27
CA THR A 226 25.19 3.07 8.36
C THR A 226 25.53 4.56 8.36
N LEU A 227 24.51 5.43 8.40
CA LEU A 227 24.69 6.88 8.39
C LEU A 227 25.30 7.41 9.71
N PHE A 228 24.89 6.84 10.85
CA PHE A 228 25.31 7.22 12.21
C PHE A 228 26.03 6.05 12.93
N PRO A 229 27.20 5.60 12.45
CA PRO A 229 27.81 4.37 12.93
C PRO A 229 28.26 4.45 14.40
N ARG A 230 28.55 5.65 14.92
CA ARG A 230 29.00 5.83 16.31
C ARG A 230 27.84 5.71 17.29
N GLU A 231 26.73 6.36 16.98
CA GLU A 231 25.53 6.39 17.81
C GLU A 231 24.83 5.02 17.86
N PHE A 232 25.11 4.15 16.88
CA PHE A 232 24.53 2.81 16.75
C PHE A 232 25.55 1.67 16.84
N ALA A 233 26.79 1.93 17.28
CA ALA A 233 27.87 0.93 17.33
C ALA A 233 27.45 -0.35 18.06
N ASP A 234 26.85 -0.18 19.25
CA ASP A 234 26.46 -1.28 20.13
C ASP A 234 24.97 -1.65 20.04
N THR A 235 24.24 -1.14 19.04
CA THR A 235 22.81 -1.39 18.88
C THR A 235 22.53 -2.31 17.70
N ASP A 236 21.93 -3.47 17.92
CA ASP A 236 21.58 -4.41 16.85
C ASP A 236 20.39 -3.93 16.00
N ILE A 237 20.25 -4.47 14.79
CA ILE A 237 19.20 -4.06 13.85
C ILE A 237 17.78 -4.31 14.38
N ALA A 238 17.56 -5.40 15.14
CA ALA A 238 16.24 -5.71 15.67
C ALA A 238 15.81 -4.68 16.72
N THR A 239 16.75 -4.24 17.57
CA THR A 239 16.52 -3.15 18.52
C THR A 239 16.28 -1.81 17.83
N ILE A 240 16.99 -1.53 16.73
CA ILE A 240 16.80 -0.27 15.97
C ILE A 240 15.40 -0.16 15.38
N LYS A 241 14.81 -1.29 14.95
CA LYS A 241 13.46 -1.35 14.35
C LYS A 241 12.34 -0.89 15.28
N ASN A 242 12.60 -0.79 16.58
CA ASN A 242 11.67 -0.20 17.55
C ASN A 242 11.70 1.33 17.45
N PHE A 243 11.24 1.86 16.32
CA PHE A 243 11.38 3.27 15.98
C PHE A 243 10.54 4.23 16.82
N LYS A 244 9.50 3.77 17.51
CA LYS A 244 8.56 4.64 18.26
C LYS A 244 8.74 4.53 19.79
N VAL A 245 9.97 4.29 20.25
CA VAL A 245 10.28 4.13 21.68
C VAL A 245 10.33 5.49 22.38
N ASP A 246 9.62 5.64 23.50
CA ASP A 246 9.56 6.89 24.29
C ASP A 246 9.24 8.16 23.45
N PRO A 247 8.11 8.19 22.72
CA PRO A 247 7.88 9.14 21.63
C PRO A 247 7.77 10.62 22.05
N SER A 248 7.47 10.91 23.33
CA SER A 248 7.09 12.25 23.79
C SER A 248 8.19 13.07 24.49
N LYS A 249 9.34 12.46 24.82
CA LYS A 249 10.42 13.12 25.62
C LYS A 249 11.80 12.98 24.97
N THR A 250 11.91 13.38 23.71
CA THR A 250 13.16 13.24 22.95
C THR A 250 13.47 14.52 22.18
N LEU A 251 14.75 14.72 21.83
CA LEU A 251 15.19 15.88 21.04
C LEU A 251 14.52 15.97 19.65
N ILE A 252 14.08 14.82 19.14
CA ILE A 252 13.34 14.68 17.89
C ILE A 252 12.11 13.81 18.22
N PRO A 253 10.96 14.41 18.55
CA PRO A 253 9.75 13.65 18.85
C PRO A 253 9.23 12.92 17.60
N ILE A 254 8.42 11.88 17.82
CA ILE A 254 7.72 11.21 16.72
C ILE A 254 6.70 12.18 16.11
N ASP A 255 6.70 12.26 14.79
CA ASP A 255 5.81 13.11 14.00
C ASP A 255 5.01 12.23 13.04
N GLU A 256 3.76 11.93 13.44
CA GLU A 256 2.85 11.09 12.67
C GLU A 256 2.03 11.91 11.67
N PRO A 257 1.95 11.52 10.40
CA PRO A 257 1.10 12.18 9.42
C PRO A 257 -0.39 12.03 9.77
N GLU A 258 -1.14 13.14 9.75
CA GLU A 258 -2.58 13.15 10.05
C GLU A 258 -3.43 13.07 8.78
N ASN A 259 -4.48 12.24 8.77
CA ASN A 259 -5.52 12.22 7.73
C ASN A 259 -5.02 12.16 6.27
N GLY A 260 -3.86 11.53 6.04
CA GLY A 260 -3.25 11.45 4.71
C GLY A 260 -2.47 12.69 4.27
N SER A 261 -2.41 13.74 5.11
CA SER A 261 -1.43 14.81 4.95
C SER A 261 -0.02 14.27 5.13
N LEU A 262 0.91 14.83 4.37
CA LEU A 262 2.34 14.50 4.42
C LEU A 262 3.14 15.56 5.19
N ASP A 263 2.48 16.64 5.59
CA ASP A 263 3.12 17.77 6.23
C ASP A 263 3.75 17.35 7.56
N PHE A 264 4.81 18.06 7.94
CA PHE A 264 5.43 17.94 9.24
C PHE A 264 4.80 18.93 10.22
N HIS A 265 4.76 18.56 11.50
CA HIS A 265 4.24 19.42 12.54
C HIS A 265 5.37 20.32 13.05
N TYR A 266 5.30 21.59 12.66
CA TYR A 266 6.22 22.61 13.12
C TYR A 266 5.61 23.40 14.29
N PRO A 267 6.42 23.79 15.29
CA PRO A 267 6.04 24.78 16.30
C PRO A 267 5.57 26.12 15.68
N GLU A 268 4.66 26.82 16.35
CA GLU A 268 4.01 28.06 15.85
C GLU A 268 4.96 29.23 15.57
N ASP A 269 6.15 29.23 16.18
CA ASP A 269 7.21 30.22 15.95
C ASP A 269 7.96 29.96 14.63
N TYR A 270 8.10 28.71 14.20
CA TYR A 270 8.75 28.36 12.92
C TYR A 270 7.90 28.76 11.70
N ALA A 271 6.58 28.54 11.76
CA ALA A 271 5.68 28.83 10.64
C ALA A 271 5.60 30.34 10.29
N ARG A 272 5.98 31.23 11.21
CA ARG A 272 6.00 32.69 11.00
C ARG A 272 7.25 33.16 10.23
N GLU A 273 8.38 32.47 10.34
CA GLU A 273 9.63 32.85 9.66
C GLU A 273 9.67 32.42 8.19
N VAL A 274 8.99 31.33 7.83
CA VAL A 274 8.96 30.81 6.43
C VAL A 274 8.00 31.59 5.53
N ASN A 275 7.02 32.29 6.12
CA ASN A 275 6.01 33.07 5.40
C ASN A 275 6.25 34.59 5.42
N SER A 276 7.40 35.03 5.95
CA SER A 276 7.83 36.44 5.96
C SER A 276 8.94 36.70 4.95
#